data_AF-A0A9D2H8N0-F1
#
_entry.id   AF-A0A9D2H8N0-F1
#
_cell.length_a   1.000
_cell.length_b   1.000
_cell.length_c   1.000
_cell.angle_alpha   90.00
_cell.angle_beta   90.00
_cell.angle_gamma   90.00
#
_symmetry.space_group_name_H-M   'P 1'
#
loop_
_entity.id
_entity.type
_entity.pdbx_description
1 polymer ?
#
loop_
_entity_poly.entity_id
_entity_poly.type
_entity_poly.pdbx_seq_one_letter_code
_entity_poly.pdbx_strand_id
1 'polypeptide(L)'
;MKKTSGRPQPFGAVVEGNSVNFAVHVPKGKSCALLLYRIGKETPEQIFDMPEEEGIGEVRFLKIEDIEAKSYEYNYQIGGKVCIDPYVKEITGRHVFGKARDLSEHQVRGRLVCQEYNWGDDRRLHLPWDEVVGYSLHVRGFTKHSSSRVKHKGTYQGVIEKIPYLKELGVNQIQCMPVYEFEECERGKINYWGYGPAYYFAPKEAYAAGESAVRELKDMVRECHKAGIEVVLEMPFTENVSVYTVMECLRYYMLEYHIDGFVVNPYNVPWEFLTEDPLLKDVKLMRKDDAFQNVMRRFLKGDENMVNDVVWALRHHSASDGKCNYITAHTGFTLWDLVSYDGKHNDANGENNTDGPDYNYSWNCGIEGPSRKRVVTELRKNQVRNAFFLLLMAQGTPCILAGDEFYNSQRGNNNVYCQDNETGWVDWSRLKTDDTLFRYVKGLIAFRKVHPCLHRKEELKGLDQTACGMPDVSYHGENAWQIQNEVSSRQLGVLYSGSGTGGSDCFAAYNMHWVPHAYALPSPGKGKAWCMAVCTADGNLEQPELLENQKEIVLRERSIALLVSVKDERKNEKPSGRQAKGGKKSVQAAVQIEKETDASDEKTEKERKGS
;
A
#
# COMPACT_ATOMS: atom_id res chain seq x y z
N MET A 1 9.89 9.97 45.21
CA MET A 1 10.11 8.67 44.57
C MET A 1 10.44 7.62 45.61
N LYS A 2 9.67 6.54 45.63
CA LYS A 2 9.87 5.42 46.54
C LYS A 2 9.78 4.11 45.75
N LYS A 3 10.78 3.24 45.90
CA LYS A 3 10.73 1.87 45.37
C LYS A 3 9.79 1.03 46.24
N THR A 4 8.79 0.41 45.62
CA THR A 4 7.88 -0.58 46.21
C THR A 4 7.82 -1.83 45.34
N SER A 5 7.16 -2.88 45.84
CA SER A 5 6.99 -4.12 45.08
C SER A 5 6.06 -3.88 43.89
N GLY A 6 6.55 -4.17 42.68
CA GLY A 6 5.79 -4.05 41.45
C GLY A 6 5.08 -5.35 41.06
N ARG A 7 4.77 -5.47 39.77
CA ARG A 7 4.16 -6.65 39.16
C ARG A 7 5.01 -7.11 37.97
N PRO A 8 5.14 -8.44 37.75
CA PRO A 8 5.91 -8.99 36.63
C PRO A 8 5.22 -8.78 35.27
N GLN A 9 3.95 -8.38 35.25
CA GLN A 9 3.19 -8.11 34.04
C GLN A 9 2.28 -6.87 34.21
N PRO A 10 1.94 -6.19 33.10
CA PRO A 10 2.49 -6.42 31.75
C PRO A 10 3.98 -6.02 31.66
N PHE A 11 4.68 -6.47 30.62
CA PHE A 11 6.05 -6.05 30.36
C PHE A 11 6.10 -4.56 29.96
N GLY A 12 7.26 -3.94 30.20
CA GLY A 12 7.50 -2.53 29.92
C GLY A 12 7.25 -1.62 31.12
N ALA A 13 7.17 -0.31 30.85
CA ALA A 13 6.80 0.70 31.83
C ALA A 13 5.31 1.07 31.70
N VAL A 14 4.55 0.93 32.79
CA VAL A 14 3.12 1.28 32.87
C VAL A 14 2.92 2.39 33.87
N VAL A 15 2.42 3.53 33.41
CA VAL A 15 2.10 4.69 34.25
C VAL A 15 0.71 4.49 34.85
N GLU A 16 0.61 4.55 36.18
CA GLU A 16 -0.61 4.40 36.98
C GLU A 16 -0.71 5.58 37.96
N GLY A 17 -1.38 6.67 37.55
CA GLY A 17 -1.47 7.89 38.35
C GLY A 17 -0.07 8.46 38.66
N ASN A 18 0.27 8.57 39.95
CA ASN A 18 1.58 9.07 40.41
C ASN A 18 2.61 7.95 40.61
N SER A 19 2.42 6.81 39.95
CA SER A 19 3.31 5.66 40.07
C SER A 19 3.60 5.02 38.72
N VAL A 20 4.71 4.32 38.61
CA VAL A 20 5.08 3.58 37.40
C VAL A 20 5.52 2.17 37.78
N ASN A 21 4.89 1.17 37.16
CA ASN A 21 5.33 -0.22 37.24
C ASN A 21 6.30 -0.51 36.10
N PHE A 22 7.46 -1.10 36.40
CA PHE A 22 8.45 -1.52 35.42
C PHE A 22 8.60 -3.04 35.48
N ALA A 23 8.57 -3.70 34.32
CA ALA A 23 8.84 -5.13 34.20
C ALA A 23 9.65 -5.44 32.94
N VAL A 24 10.75 -6.18 33.08
CA VAL A 24 11.68 -6.47 31.98
C VAL A 24 12.26 -7.87 32.08
N HIS A 25 12.48 -8.51 30.93
CA HIS A 25 13.20 -9.79 30.85
C HIS A 25 14.70 -9.57 31.05
N VAL A 26 15.30 -10.35 31.94
CA VAL A 26 16.71 -10.32 32.29
C VAL A 26 17.23 -11.75 32.34
N PRO A 27 18.20 -12.13 31.48
CA PRO A 27 18.79 -13.45 31.50
C PRO A 27 19.35 -13.82 32.87
N LYS A 28 19.21 -15.09 33.26
CA LYS A 28 19.67 -15.60 34.56
C LYS A 28 21.13 -15.21 34.87
N GLY A 29 21.41 -14.77 36.10
CA GLY A 29 22.75 -14.40 36.56
C GLY A 29 23.26 -13.04 36.06
N LYS A 30 22.45 -12.24 35.38
CA LYS A 30 22.78 -10.85 35.04
C LYS A 30 22.23 -9.89 36.10
N SER A 31 23.05 -8.92 36.50
CA SER A 31 22.59 -7.79 37.31
C SER A 31 21.60 -6.93 36.52
N CYS A 32 20.67 -6.28 37.22
CA CYS A 32 19.71 -5.36 36.63
C CYS A 32 19.52 -4.15 37.54
N ALA A 33 19.49 -2.96 36.96
CA ALA A 33 19.05 -1.73 37.63
C ALA A 33 18.18 -0.89 36.69
N LEU A 34 17.19 -0.20 37.25
CA LEU A 34 16.43 0.83 36.55
C LEU A 34 17.18 2.16 36.66
N LEU A 35 17.38 2.83 35.53
CA LEU A 35 17.99 4.15 35.43
C LEU A 35 16.89 5.18 35.12
N LEU A 36 16.69 6.16 35.99
CA LEU A 36 15.76 7.28 35.76
C LEU A 36 16.53 8.56 35.52
N TYR A 37 16.17 9.28 34.46
CA TYR A 37 16.79 10.54 34.06
C TYR A 37 15.74 11.63 34.16
N ARG A 38 16.08 12.74 34.82
CA ARG A 38 15.27 13.96 34.69
C ARG A 38 15.41 14.45 33.24
N ILE A 39 14.31 14.78 32.58
CA ILE A 39 14.34 15.26 31.19
C ILE A 39 15.34 16.43 31.05
N GLY A 40 16.20 16.34 30.04
CA GLY A 40 17.28 17.31 29.78
C GLY A 40 18.57 17.07 30.58
N LYS A 41 18.64 16.07 31.47
CA LYS A 41 19.89 15.66 32.14
C LYS A 41 20.57 14.53 31.39
N GLU A 42 21.90 14.53 31.31
CA GLU A 42 22.67 13.52 30.58
C GLU A 42 22.93 12.23 31.39
N THR A 43 22.95 12.34 32.72
CA THR A 43 23.20 11.22 33.64
C THR A 43 21.92 10.79 34.37
N PRO A 44 21.82 9.52 34.80
CA PRO A 44 20.73 9.09 35.68
C PRO A 44 20.68 9.96 36.94
N GLU A 45 19.50 10.45 37.29
CA GLU A 45 19.24 11.15 38.56
C GLU A 45 19.00 10.15 39.69
N GLN A 46 18.34 9.03 39.37
CA GLN A 46 18.08 7.94 40.32
C GLN A 46 18.37 6.59 39.67
N ILE A 47 18.90 5.68 40.49
CA ILE A 47 19.22 4.31 40.09
C ILE A 47 18.58 3.39 41.13
N PHE A 48 17.81 2.41 40.67
CA PHE A 48 17.14 1.43 41.52
C PHE A 48 17.58 0.03 41.15
N ASP A 49 18.26 -0.65 42.06
CA ASP A 49 18.65 -2.05 41.87
C ASP A 49 17.42 -2.96 41.79
N MET A 50 17.49 -3.93 40.87
CA MET A 50 16.46 -4.93 40.63
C MET A 50 17.09 -6.33 40.78
N PRO A 51 17.35 -6.77 42.03
CA PRO A 51 18.08 -8.00 42.29
C PRO A 51 17.28 -9.25 41.88
N GLU A 52 17.99 -10.36 41.66
CA GLU A 52 17.39 -11.60 41.12
C GLU A 52 16.39 -12.23 42.09
N GLU A 53 16.65 -12.15 43.39
CA GLU A 53 15.81 -12.65 44.47
C GLU A 53 14.47 -11.90 44.63
N GLU A 54 14.36 -10.67 44.11
CA GLU A 54 13.10 -9.92 44.06
C GLU A 54 12.28 -10.22 42.80
N GLY A 55 12.87 -10.93 41.83
CA GLY A 55 12.25 -11.28 40.55
C GLY A 55 11.46 -12.60 40.59
N ILE A 56 10.81 -12.91 39.47
CA ILE A 56 10.16 -14.21 39.24
C ILE A 56 10.72 -14.78 37.93
N GLY A 57 11.41 -15.92 38.02
CA GLY A 57 12.14 -16.49 36.89
C GLY A 57 13.14 -15.49 36.29
N GLU A 58 13.07 -15.27 34.98
CA GLU A 58 13.90 -14.29 34.25
C GLU A 58 13.21 -12.92 34.11
N VAL A 59 12.22 -12.61 34.95
CA VAL A 59 11.58 -11.29 34.97
C VAL A 59 12.04 -10.50 36.18
N ARG A 60 12.43 -9.25 35.97
CA ARG A 60 12.70 -8.27 37.01
C ARG A 60 11.64 -7.20 36.96
N PHE A 61 11.13 -6.79 38.13
CA PHE A 61 10.09 -5.78 38.21
C PHE A 61 10.18 -4.97 39.50
N LEU A 62 9.72 -3.72 39.45
CA LEU A 62 9.53 -2.86 40.62
C LEU A 62 8.44 -1.83 40.33
N LYS A 63 7.95 -1.17 41.38
CA LYS A 63 7.08 0.00 41.25
C LYS A 63 7.76 1.22 41.85
N ILE A 64 7.70 2.35 41.16
CA ILE A 64 8.14 3.64 41.68
C ILE A 64 6.89 4.45 41.99
N GLU A 65 6.70 4.79 43.27
CA GLU A 65 5.65 5.70 43.74
C GLU A 65 6.19 7.14 43.83
N ASP A 66 5.28 8.12 43.81
CA ASP A 66 5.59 9.55 43.88
C ASP A 66 6.56 10.00 42.77
N ILE A 67 6.25 9.57 41.54
CA ILE A 67 6.96 9.95 40.31
C ILE A 67 6.06 10.78 39.41
N GLU A 68 6.56 11.92 38.98
CA GLU A 68 5.94 12.73 37.93
C GLU A 68 6.43 12.21 36.58
N ALA A 69 5.75 11.20 36.01
CA ALA A 69 6.20 10.45 34.83
C ALA A 69 6.66 11.35 33.65
N LYS A 70 5.90 12.42 33.36
CA LYS A 70 6.20 13.40 32.30
C LYS A 70 7.53 14.16 32.49
N SER A 71 8.16 14.09 33.66
CA SER A 71 9.41 14.76 33.98
C SER A 71 10.62 13.82 33.88
N TYR A 72 10.40 12.54 33.57
CA TYR A 72 11.43 11.50 33.57
C TYR A 72 11.47 10.66 32.29
N GLU A 73 12.68 10.27 31.95
CA GLU A 73 13.03 9.26 30.96
C GLU A 73 13.65 8.06 31.69
N TYR A 74 13.76 6.92 31.03
CA TYR A 74 14.29 5.72 31.65
C TYR A 74 15.07 4.83 30.68
N ASN A 75 15.93 3.97 31.26
CA ASN A 75 16.57 2.82 30.63
C ASN A 75 16.82 1.77 31.72
N TYR A 76 17.31 0.60 31.33
CA TYR A 76 17.86 -0.39 32.26
C TYR A 76 19.38 -0.46 32.14
N GLN A 77 20.05 -0.91 33.20
CA GLN A 77 21.41 -1.40 33.16
C GLN A 77 21.39 -2.90 33.40
N ILE A 78 21.64 -3.70 32.36
CA ILE A 78 21.59 -5.17 32.42
C ILE A 78 22.99 -5.73 32.18
N GLY A 79 23.51 -6.47 33.16
CA GLY A 79 24.86 -7.04 33.09
C GLY A 79 25.95 -5.99 32.84
N GLY A 80 25.78 -4.78 33.39
CA GLY A 80 26.69 -3.64 33.24
C GLY A 80 26.51 -2.81 31.96
N LYS A 81 25.58 -3.18 31.06
CA LYS A 81 25.31 -2.43 29.81
C LYS A 81 24.00 -1.67 29.90
N VAL A 82 23.97 -0.45 29.38
CA VAL A 82 22.72 0.31 29.21
C VAL A 82 21.88 -0.37 28.12
N CYS A 83 20.62 -0.63 28.43
CA CYS A 83 19.66 -1.28 27.55
C CYS A 83 18.36 -0.47 27.52
N ILE A 84 17.80 -0.30 26.32
CA ILE A 84 16.44 0.22 26.16
C ILE A 84 15.46 -0.91 26.41
N ASP A 85 14.32 -0.58 27.01
CA ASP A 85 13.22 -1.49 27.23
C ASP A 85 12.66 -2.03 25.89
N PRO A 86 12.64 -3.35 25.66
CA PRO A 86 12.03 -3.92 24.44
C PRO A 86 10.53 -3.58 24.27
N TYR A 87 9.84 -3.24 25.36
CA TYR A 87 8.42 -2.84 25.39
C TYR A 87 8.25 -1.32 25.52
N VAL A 88 9.32 -0.53 25.32
CA VAL A 88 9.26 0.93 25.31
C VAL A 88 8.19 1.43 24.34
N LYS A 89 7.37 2.39 24.79
CA LYS A 89 6.26 2.94 23.99
C LYS A 89 6.67 4.20 23.22
N GLU A 90 7.74 4.87 23.64
CA GLU A 90 8.30 6.05 22.99
C GLU A 90 9.79 6.18 23.31
N ILE A 91 10.59 6.50 22.30
CA ILE A 91 12.05 6.73 22.44
C ILE A 91 12.35 8.21 22.22
N THR A 92 13.41 8.68 22.89
CA THR A 92 13.96 10.04 22.75
C THR A 92 15.45 9.98 22.45
N GLY A 93 15.95 11.00 21.74
CA GLY A 93 17.37 11.15 21.38
C GLY A 93 17.68 10.78 19.93
N ARG A 94 16.70 10.27 19.19
CA ARG A 94 16.79 9.83 17.79
C ARG A 94 16.01 10.72 16.80
N HIS A 95 15.58 11.92 17.20
CA HIS A 95 14.87 12.88 16.32
C HIS A 95 15.57 13.24 14.99
N VAL A 96 16.89 13.03 14.85
CA VAL A 96 17.61 13.22 13.57
C VAL A 96 17.90 11.86 12.93
N PHE A 97 17.16 11.56 11.85
CA PHE A 97 17.37 10.36 11.03
C PHE A 97 18.81 10.22 10.53
N GLY A 98 19.35 9.02 10.57
CA GLY A 98 20.68 8.70 10.02
C GLY A 98 21.85 9.30 10.81
N LYS A 99 21.63 9.78 12.03
CA LYS A 99 22.69 10.25 12.92
C LYS A 99 22.94 9.19 13.98
N ALA A 100 24.14 8.63 14.02
CA ALA A 100 24.54 7.63 15.00
C ALA A 100 24.39 8.14 16.45
N ARG A 101 24.07 7.23 17.37
CA ARG A 101 23.97 7.50 18.81
C ARG A 101 24.68 6.42 19.60
N ASP A 102 25.28 6.82 20.71
CA ASP A 102 25.88 5.90 21.66
C ASP A 102 24.94 5.67 22.85
N LEU A 103 24.41 4.45 22.94
CA LEU A 103 23.56 4.04 24.05
C LEU A 103 24.33 3.97 25.38
N SER A 104 25.62 3.64 25.34
CA SER A 104 26.49 3.59 26.53
C SER A 104 26.75 4.98 27.13
N GLU A 105 26.67 6.02 26.30
CA GLU A 105 26.70 7.42 26.74
C GLU A 105 25.30 7.96 27.10
N HIS A 106 24.30 7.10 27.24
CA HIS A 106 22.93 7.47 27.62
C HIS A 106 22.23 8.44 26.64
N GLN A 107 22.65 8.49 25.37
CA GLN A 107 22.11 9.42 24.37
C GLN A 107 20.71 9.04 23.84
N VAL A 108 20.26 7.81 24.09
CA VAL A 108 18.95 7.30 23.68
C VAL A 108 18.25 6.67 24.88
N ARG A 109 16.98 7.02 25.09
CA ARG A 109 16.23 6.63 26.29
C ARG A 109 14.77 6.33 25.97
N GLY A 110 14.12 5.56 26.82
CA GLY A 110 12.67 5.44 26.83
C GLY A 110 11.99 6.62 27.50
N ARG A 111 10.84 7.05 26.98
CA ARG A 111 9.95 8.00 27.62
C ARG A 111 8.79 7.27 28.31
N LEU A 112 8.34 7.84 29.42
CA LEU A 112 7.15 7.39 30.13
C LEU A 112 5.91 8.02 29.49
N VAL A 113 5.25 7.27 28.62
CA VAL A 113 4.02 7.71 27.95
C VAL A 113 2.88 7.78 28.97
N CYS A 114 2.38 9.00 29.21
CA CYS A 114 1.37 9.29 30.23
C CYS A 114 0.24 10.20 29.73
N GLN A 115 0.26 10.58 28.45
CA GLN A 115 -0.75 11.45 27.86
C GLN A 115 -1.86 10.62 27.22
N GLU A 116 -3.09 10.85 27.68
CA GLU A 116 -4.27 10.37 26.98
C GLU A 116 -4.40 11.09 25.63
N TYR A 117 -4.76 10.35 24.58
CA TYR A 117 -5.00 10.90 23.26
C TYR A 117 -6.51 10.95 23.01
N ASN A 118 -7.03 12.12 22.64
CA ASN A 118 -8.45 12.28 22.34
C ASN A 118 -8.73 11.87 20.89
N TRP A 119 -9.26 10.65 20.72
CA TRP A 119 -9.72 10.13 19.44
C TRP A 119 -11.03 10.76 18.94
N GLY A 120 -11.80 11.43 19.81
CA GLY A 120 -13.15 11.91 19.47
C GLY A 120 -14.06 10.74 19.07
N ASP A 121 -14.72 10.87 17.93
CA ASP A 121 -15.61 9.84 17.37
C ASP A 121 -14.91 8.84 16.45
N ASP A 122 -13.57 8.91 16.34
CA ASP A 122 -12.79 8.05 15.45
C ASP A 122 -12.96 6.56 15.78
N ARG A 123 -13.11 5.77 14.72
CA ARG A 123 -13.15 4.31 14.75
C ARG A 123 -12.48 3.79 13.48
N ARG A 124 -11.88 2.59 13.58
CA ARG A 124 -11.42 1.82 12.41
C ARG A 124 -12.52 1.73 11.36
N LEU A 125 -12.13 1.78 10.09
CA LEU A 125 -13.10 1.93 8.99
C LEU A 125 -13.72 0.61 8.54
N HIS A 126 -13.00 -0.51 8.70
CA HIS A 126 -13.46 -1.85 8.33
C HIS A 126 -13.96 -1.95 6.87
N LEU A 127 -13.25 -1.33 5.93
CA LEU A 127 -13.62 -1.36 4.52
C LEU A 127 -13.64 -2.82 4.00
N PRO A 128 -14.63 -3.23 3.19
CA PRO A 128 -14.61 -4.53 2.54
C PRO A 128 -13.38 -4.68 1.64
N TRP A 129 -12.74 -5.85 1.65
CA TRP A 129 -11.52 -6.10 0.87
C TRP A 129 -11.69 -5.85 -0.64
N ASP A 130 -12.88 -6.17 -1.16
CA ASP A 130 -13.24 -5.98 -2.56
C ASP A 130 -13.48 -4.51 -2.94
N GLU A 131 -13.61 -3.62 -1.96
CA GLU A 131 -13.70 -2.16 -2.19
C GLU A 131 -12.36 -1.44 -1.99
N VAL A 132 -11.35 -2.13 -1.46
CA VAL A 132 -10.04 -1.52 -1.18
C VAL A 132 -9.23 -1.31 -2.45
N VAL A 133 -8.64 -0.12 -2.55
CA VAL A 133 -7.53 0.22 -3.44
C VAL A 133 -6.40 0.75 -2.56
N GLY A 134 -5.40 -0.08 -2.36
CA GLY A 134 -4.26 0.17 -1.48
C GLY A 134 -3.17 1.02 -2.13
N TYR A 135 -2.40 1.68 -1.28
CA TYR A 135 -1.28 2.54 -1.68
C TYR A 135 -0.09 2.33 -0.73
N SER A 136 0.95 1.64 -1.20
CA SER A 136 2.16 1.35 -0.43
C SER A 136 3.11 2.54 -0.44
N LEU A 137 3.56 2.96 0.74
CA LEU A 137 4.43 4.13 0.89
C LEU A 137 5.46 3.96 2.02
N HIS A 138 6.54 4.73 1.89
CA HIS A 138 7.52 4.95 2.94
C HIS A 138 7.28 6.32 3.58
N VAL A 139 6.96 6.41 4.87
CA VAL A 139 6.60 7.69 5.55
C VAL A 139 7.60 8.82 5.24
N ARG A 140 8.90 8.53 5.40
CA ARG A 140 9.96 9.47 5.04
C ARG A 140 10.01 9.77 3.53
N GLY A 141 10.31 8.76 2.71
CA GLY A 141 10.47 8.90 1.26
C GLY A 141 9.33 9.57 0.52
N PHE A 142 8.10 9.34 0.98
CA PHE A 142 6.90 9.84 0.34
C PHE A 142 6.88 11.36 0.25
N THR A 143 7.43 12.06 1.25
CA THR A 143 7.39 13.53 1.28
C THR A 143 8.74 14.21 1.52
N LYS A 144 9.84 13.46 1.66
CA LYS A 144 11.16 14.03 1.95
C LYS A 144 11.71 14.90 0.81
N HIS A 145 11.46 14.50 -0.43
CA HIS A 145 11.95 15.23 -1.60
C HIS A 145 11.39 16.66 -1.65
N SER A 146 12.20 17.63 -2.08
CA SER A 146 11.83 19.05 -2.08
C SER A 146 10.58 19.35 -2.92
N SER A 147 10.37 18.57 -4.00
CA SER A 147 9.23 18.69 -4.90
C SER A 147 7.89 18.31 -4.26
N SER A 148 7.87 17.63 -3.11
CA SER A 148 6.65 17.27 -2.38
C SER A 148 5.82 18.49 -1.96
N ARG A 149 6.50 19.64 -1.73
CA ARG A 149 5.95 20.92 -1.29
C ARG A 149 5.18 20.90 0.04
N VAL A 150 5.32 19.83 0.83
CA VAL A 150 4.81 19.81 2.21
C VAL A 150 5.73 20.61 3.13
N LYS A 151 5.19 21.10 4.24
CA LYS A 151 5.93 21.78 5.29
C LYS A 151 6.75 20.78 6.11
N HIS A 152 6.14 19.67 6.50
CA HIS A 152 6.74 18.68 7.41
C HIS A 152 7.31 17.48 6.64
N LYS A 153 8.37 17.72 5.85
CA LYS A 153 8.94 16.75 4.91
C LYS A 153 9.47 15.48 5.56
N GLY A 154 8.97 14.34 5.11
CA GLY A 154 9.41 13.00 5.50
C GLY A 154 9.01 12.63 6.92
N THR A 155 7.82 13.06 7.33
CA THR A 155 7.25 12.83 8.67
C THR A 155 5.80 12.37 8.56
N TYR A 156 5.21 11.90 9.67
CA TYR A 156 3.78 11.58 9.76
C TYR A 156 2.89 12.78 9.38
N GLN A 157 3.23 13.99 9.84
CA GLN A 157 2.53 15.22 9.45
C GLN A 157 2.64 15.49 7.93
N GLY A 158 3.77 15.16 7.32
CA GLY A 158 3.93 15.25 5.87
C GLY A 158 2.97 14.31 5.11
N VAL A 159 2.69 13.12 5.65
CA VAL A 159 1.67 12.21 5.09
C VAL A 159 0.27 12.83 5.21
N ILE A 160 -0.06 13.43 6.36
CA ILE A 160 -1.33 14.15 6.56
C ILE A 160 -1.51 15.26 5.51
N GLU A 161 -0.47 16.05 5.24
CA GLU A 161 -0.49 17.10 4.20
C GLU A 161 -0.74 16.54 2.78
N LYS A 162 -0.57 15.23 2.56
CA LYS A 162 -0.82 14.53 1.30
C LYS A 162 -2.14 13.77 1.25
N ILE A 163 -2.94 13.77 2.31
CA ILE A 163 -4.28 13.16 2.30
C ILE A 163 -5.16 13.68 1.15
N PRO A 164 -5.22 15.00 0.84
CA PRO A 164 -6.01 15.49 -0.28
C PRO A 164 -5.61 14.85 -1.62
N TYR A 165 -4.30 14.63 -1.83
CA TYR A 165 -3.79 13.95 -3.02
C TYR A 165 -4.23 12.49 -3.09
N LEU A 166 -4.16 11.75 -1.98
CA LEU A 166 -4.59 10.35 -1.91
C LEU A 166 -6.09 10.21 -2.19
N LYS A 167 -6.92 11.10 -1.62
CA LYS A 167 -8.36 11.18 -1.92
C LYS A 167 -8.61 11.48 -3.39
N GLU A 168 -7.88 12.44 -3.96
CA GLU A 168 -8.03 12.80 -5.37
C GLU A 168 -7.69 11.64 -6.30
N LEU A 169 -6.63 10.88 -6.01
CA LEU A 169 -6.28 9.67 -6.76
C LEU A 169 -7.37 8.58 -6.63
N GLY A 170 -8.08 8.56 -5.51
CA GLY A 170 -9.19 7.65 -5.25
C GLY A 170 -8.79 6.40 -4.43
N VAL A 171 -7.60 6.37 -3.85
CA VAL A 171 -7.19 5.28 -2.94
C VAL A 171 -7.88 5.42 -1.58
N ASN A 172 -8.11 4.31 -0.88
CA ASN A 172 -8.80 4.28 0.41
C ASN A 172 -8.08 3.43 1.47
N GLN A 173 -6.83 3.04 1.22
CA GLN A 173 -5.96 2.42 2.20
C GLN A 173 -4.51 2.81 1.91
N ILE A 174 -3.75 3.14 2.96
CA ILE A 174 -2.28 3.25 2.87
C ILE A 174 -1.61 2.07 3.58
N GLN A 175 -0.54 1.56 2.98
CA GLN A 175 0.31 0.52 3.57
C GLN A 175 1.69 1.14 3.84
N CYS A 176 1.95 1.44 5.11
CA CYS A 176 3.19 2.07 5.53
C CYS A 176 4.27 1.01 5.75
N MET A 177 5.41 1.17 5.07
CA MET A 177 6.67 0.54 5.44
C MET A 177 7.02 0.78 6.92
N PRO A 178 7.95 0.02 7.54
CA PRO A 178 8.25 0.08 8.96
C PRO A 178 8.20 1.46 9.61
N VAL A 179 7.26 1.63 10.53
CA VAL A 179 7.08 2.86 11.32
C VAL A 179 7.49 2.70 12.78
N TYR A 180 7.93 1.51 13.17
CA TYR A 180 8.49 1.24 14.50
C TYR A 180 9.93 1.81 14.61
N GLU A 181 10.46 1.92 15.82
CA GLU A 181 11.81 2.44 16.05
C GLU A 181 12.88 1.37 15.73
N PHE A 182 13.89 1.74 14.94
CA PHE A 182 14.95 0.86 14.44
C PHE A 182 16.27 1.62 14.32
N GLU A 183 17.40 0.91 14.30
CA GLU A 183 18.71 1.54 14.09
C GLU A 183 18.90 1.94 12.62
N GLU A 184 19.08 3.25 12.34
CA GLU A 184 19.40 3.68 10.98
C GLU A 184 20.87 3.44 10.62
N CYS A 185 21.79 3.56 11.58
CA CYS A 185 23.22 3.51 11.29
C CYS A 185 23.76 2.08 11.49
N GLU A 186 23.63 1.23 10.48
CA GLU A 186 24.07 -0.17 10.54
C GLU A 186 25.23 -0.46 9.60
N ARG A 187 26.32 -1.03 10.13
CA ARG A 187 27.45 -1.58 9.35
C ARG A 187 28.01 -0.61 8.28
N GLY A 188 28.08 0.68 8.61
CA GLY A 188 28.59 1.72 7.69
C GLY A 188 27.60 2.17 6.61
N LYS A 189 26.33 1.73 6.69
CA LYS A 189 25.24 2.14 5.80
C LYS A 189 24.10 2.75 6.60
N ILE A 190 23.20 3.42 5.87
CA ILE A 190 21.94 3.89 6.42
C ILE A 190 20.89 2.81 6.13
N ASN A 191 20.19 2.28 7.13
CA ASN A 191 18.97 1.51 6.96
C ASN A 191 17.84 2.51 6.71
N TYR A 192 17.51 2.73 5.44
CA TYR A 192 16.48 3.67 5.04
C TYR A 192 15.09 3.05 5.23
N TRP A 193 14.89 1.79 4.82
CA TRP A 193 13.58 1.11 4.87
C TRP A 193 13.09 0.76 6.28
N GLY A 194 14.01 0.49 7.21
CA GLY A 194 13.66 0.13 8.59
C GLY A 194 13.33 -1.34 8.85
N TYR A 195 13.60 -2.22 7.88
CA TYR A 195 13.54 -3.66 8.13
C TYR A 195 14.76 -4.12 8.93
N GLY A 196 14.55 -4.98 9.93
CA GLY A 196 15.61 -5.46 10.81
C GLY A 196 15.18 -5.45 12.29
N PRO A 197 16.12 -5.70 13.21
CA PRO A 197 15.86 -5.62 14.65
C PRO A 197 15.36 -4.23 15.07
N ALA A 198 14.39 -4.19 15.98
CA ALA A 198 13.66 -2.98 16.29
C ALA A 198 13.05 -2.98 17.70
N TYR A 199 12.62 -1.80 18.14
CA TYR A 199 11.74 -1.59 19.29
C TYR A 199 10.30 -1.48 18.79
N TYR A 200 9.65 -2.64 18.59
CA TYR A 200 8.40 -2.73 17.84
C TYR A 200 7.25 -1.89 18.42
N PHE A 201 7.19 -1.67 19.74
CA PHE A 201 6.12 -0.92 20.40
C PHE A 201 6.25 0.61 20.34
N ALA A 202 7.41 1.12 19.90
CA ALA A 202 7.64 2.56 19.79
C ALA A 202 7.59 2.98 18.31
N PRO A 203 6.79 4.00 17.96
CA PRO A 203 6.88 4.63 16.65
C PRO A 203 8.24 5.31 16.45
N LYS A 204 8.69 5.40 15.20
CA LYS A 204 9.98 5.96 14.78
C LYS A 204 10.06 7.45 15.14
N GLU A 205 10.95 7.82 16.05
CA GLU A 205 11.09 9.20 16.53
C GLU A 205 11.46 10.15 15.37
N ALA A 206 12.35 9.70 14.49
CA ALA A 206 12.82 10.47 13.35
C ALA A 206 11.77 10.71 12.25
N TYR A 207 10.58 10.09 12.35
CA TYR A 207 9.43 10.36 11.50
C TYR A 207 8.45 11.36 12.13
N ALA A 208 8.69 11.85 13.34
CA ALA A 208 7.94 12.96 13.91
C ALA A 208 8.47 14.31 13.43
N ALA A 209 7.57 15.26 13.18
CA ALA A 209 7.93 16.66 12.92
C ALA A 209 8.09 17.48 14.20
N GLY A 210 7.37 17.10 15.25
CA GLY A 210 7.36 17.68 16.58
C GLY A 210 7.98 16.77 17.62
N GLU A 211 7.48 16.84 18.85
CA GLU A 211 8.15 16.24 20.02
C GLU A 211 7.75 14.80 20.32
N SER A 212 6.67 14.28 19.72
CA SER A 212 6.13 12.95 20.03
C SER A 212 5.69 12.20 18.77
N ALA A 213 6.41 11.13 18.45
CA ALA A 213 6.06 10.22 17.37
C ALA A 213 4.77 9.43 17.68
N VAL A 214 4.53 9.13 18.97
CA VAL A 214 3.28 8.50 19.42
C VAL A 214 2.09 9.36 19.04
N ARG A 215 2.11 10.64 19.41
CA ARG A 215 1.01 11.56 19.09
C ARG A 215 0.84 11.74 17.59
N GLU A 216 1.93 11.94 16.86
CA GLU A 216 1.84 12.18 15.42
C GLU A 216 1.39 10.97 14.61
N LEU A 217 1.75 9.75 15.00
CA LEU A 217 1.21 8.54 14.38
C LEU A 217 -0.30 8.46 14.61
N LYS A 218 -0.78 8.75 15.82
CA LYS A 218 -2.23 8.80 16.11
C LYS A 218 -2.94 9.92 15.35
N ASP A 219 -2.32 11.09 15.21
CA ASP A 219 -2.86 12.19 14.39
C ASP A 219 -2.97 11.75 12.93
N MET A 220 -1.95 11.08 12.38
CA MET A 220 -1.98 10.56 11.01
C MET A 220 -3.11 9.56 10.81
N VAL A 221 -3.27 8.60 11.71
CA VAL A 221 -4.36 7.61 11.63
C VAL A 221 -5.72 8.30 11.69
N ARG A 222 -5.94 9.19 12.67
CA ARG A 222 -7.21 9.94 12.82
C ARG A 222 -7.54 10.75 11.57
N GLU A 223 -6.57 11.46 10.98
CA GLU A 223 -6.83 12.26 9.77
C GLU A 223 -7.05 11.38 8.52
N CYS A 224 -6.38 10.23 8.43
CA CYS A 224 -6.67 9.23 7.39
C CYS A 224 -8.09 8.67 7.51
N HIS A 225 -8.52 8.29 8.72
CA HIS A 225 -9.88 7.79 8.96
C HIS A 225 -10.95 8.82 8.64
N LYS A 226 -10.78 10.08 9.07
CA LYS A 226 -11.66 11.19 8.68
C LYS A 226 -11.77 11.37 7.17
N ALA A 227 -10.72 11.02 6.44
CA ALA A 227 -10.68 11.05 4.98
C ALA A 227 -11.25 9.79 4.31
N GLY A 228 -11.65 8.76 5.07
CA GLY A 228 -12.10 7.47 4.55
C GLY A 228 -10.95 6.59 4.06
N ILE A 229 -9.75 6.75 4.64
CA ILE A 229 -8.54 6.01 4.27
C ILE A 229 -8.10 5.13 5.44
N GLU A 230 -8.03 3.83 5.24
CA GLU A 230 -7.47 2.88 6.20
C GLU A 230 -5.95 3.02 6.32
N VAL A 231 -5.41 2.73 7.51
CA VAL A 231 -3.97 2.66 7.76
C VAL A 231 -3.55 1.24 8.11
N VAL A 232 -2.68 0.70 7.28
CA VAL A 232 -2.05 -0.62 7.43
C VAL A 232 -0.56 -0.44 7.67
N LEU A 233 0.01 -1.21 8.60
CA LEU A 233 1.43 -1.15 8.91
C LEU A 233 2.15 -2.43 8.49
N GLU A 234 3.30 -2.29 7.83
CA GLU A 234 4.21 -3.41 7.63
C GLU A 234 4.96 -3.72 8.93
N MET A 235 4.73 -4.93 9.46
CA MET A 235 5.35 -5.46 10.67
C MET A 235 5.87 -6.87 10.41
N PRO A 236 6.98 -7.01 9.67
CA PRO A 236 7.47 -8.33 9.31
C PRO A 236 8.00 -9.13 10.50
N PHE A 237 8.48 -8.46 11.56
CA PHE A 237 9.23 -9.02 12.68
C PHE A 237 10.48 -9.82 12.23
N THR A 238 11.54 -9.77 13.01
CA THR A 238 12.73 -10.57 12.75
C THR A 238 12.58 -11.97 13.30
N GLU A 239 13.42 -12.87 12.79
CA GLU A 239 13.71 -14.16 13.42
C GLU A 239 14.08 -13.91 14.91
N ASN A 240 13.60 -14.77 15.81
CA ASN A 240 13.77 -14.70 17.27
C ASN A 240 12.81 -13.79 18.07
N VAL A 241 11.91 -13.03 17.43
CA VAL A 241 10.83 -12.37 18.20
C VAL A 241 9.82 -13.43 18.64
N SER A 242 9.50 -13.47 19.93
CA SER A 242 8.55 -14.45 20.45
C SER A 242 7.14 -14.21 19.88
N VAL A 243 6.39 -15.28 19.62
CA VAL A 243 5.00 -15.19 19.16
C VAL A 243 4.16 -14.35 20.12
N TYR A 244 4.34 -14.48 21.43
CA TYR A 244 3.64 -13.68 22.43
C TYR A 244 3.87 -12.18 22.24
N THR A 245 5.12 -11.77 22.00
CA THR A 245 5.48 -10.37 21.73
C THR A 245 4.86 -9.88 20.42
N VAL A 246 4.86 -10.71 19.37
CA VAL A 246 4.19 -10.39 18.10
C VAL A 246 2.70 -10.12 18.33
N MET A 247 1.99 -11.07 18.95
CA MET A 247 0.55 -10.95 19.21
C MET A 247 0.24 -9.71 20.07
N GLU A 248 1.01 -9.47 21.14
CA GLU A 248 0.84 -8.32 22.01
C GLU A 248 1.10 -7.00 21.26
N CYS A 249 2.13 -6.94 20.42
CA CYS A 249 2.44 -5.77 19.61
C CYS A 249 1.32 -5.44 18.62
N LEU A 250 0.82 -6.44 17.89
CA LEU A 250 -0.27 -6.22 16.92
C LEU A 250 -1.55 -5.76 17.60
N ARG A 251 -1.94 -6.40 18.72
CA ARG A 251 -3.08 -5.96 19.54
C ARG A 251 -2.86 -4.54 20.07
N TYR A 252 -1.64 -4.21 20.50
CA TYR A 252 -1.30 -2.87 20.98
C TYR A 252 -1.50 -1.82 19.89
N TYR A 253 -0.98 -2.01 18.67
CA TYR A 253 -1.21 -1.03 17.59
C TYR A 253 -2.67 -0.94 17.17
N MET A 254 -3.38 -2.07 17.16
CA MET A 254 -4.81 -2.08 16.89
C MET A 254 -5.61 -1.26 17.93
N LEU A 255 -5.33 -1.44 19.21
CA LEU A 255 -6.07 -0.80 20.30
C LEU A 255 -5.63 0.64 20.56
N GLU A 256 -4.32 0.89 20.57
CA GLU A 256 -3.74 2.18 20.97
C GLU A 256 -3.71 3.19 19.83
N TYR A 257 -3.51 2.71 18.60
CA TYR A 257 -3.34 3.55 17.40
C TYR A 257 -4.47 3.39 16.39
N HIS A 258 -5.48 2.56 16.67
CA HIS A 258 -6.60 2.27 15.76
C HIS A 258 -6.15 1.77 14.38
N ILE A 259 -5.07 0.99 14.29
CA ILE A 259 -4.59 0.44 13.01
C ILE A 259 -5.59 -0.57 12.42
N ASP A 260 -5.85 -0.47 11.12
CA ASP A 260 -6.85 -1.30 10.40
C ASP A 260 -6.30 -2.64 9.93
N GLY A 261 -4.98 -2.76 9.76
CA GLY A 261 -4.35 -3.96 9.22
C GLY A 261 -2.84 -4.04 9.40
N PHE A 262 -2.30 -5.23 9.14
CA PHE A 262 -0.87 -5.51 9.23
C PHE A 262 -0.39 -6.38 8.07
N VAL A 263 0.74 -6.02 7.48
CA VAL A 263 1.48 -6.90 6.57
C VAL A 263 2.60 -7.57 7.38
N VAL A 264 2.56 -8.89 7.49
CA VAL A 264 3.53 -9.69 8.26
C VAL A 264 4.37 -10.59 7.37
N ASN A 265 5.53 -11.01 7.87
CA ASN A 265 6.32 -12.06 7.24
C ASN A 265 5.84 -13.43 7.75
N PRO A 266 5.18 -14.25 6.92
CA PRO A 266 4.62 -15.54 7.36
C PRO A 266 5.69 -16.57 7.76
N TYR A 267 6.97 -16.35 7.41
CA TYR A 267 8.07 -17.22 7.85
C TYR A 267 8.47 -16.97 9.30
N ASN A 268 8.28 -15.74 9.80
CA ASN A 268 8.66 -15.35 11.15
C ASN A 268 7.45 -15.28 12.10
N VAL A 269 6.26 -15.03 11.55
CA VAL A 269 5.02 -14.91 12.31
C VAL A 269 4.10 -16.08 11.95
N PRO A 270 3.84 -17.02 12.89
CA PRO A 270 2.99 -18.16 12.59
C PRO A 270 1.54 -17.71 12.38
N TRP A 271 1.07 -17.91 11.15
CA TRP A 271 -0.17 -17.36 10.62
C TRP A 271 -1.41 -17.85 11.38
N GLU A 272 -1.38 -19.10 11.84
CA GLU A 272 -2.49 -19.75 12.55
C GLU A 272 -2.85 -18.97 13.83
N PHE A 273 -1.84 -18.59 14.63
CA PHE A 273 -2.04 -17.82 15.86
C PHE A 273 -2.69 -16.46 15.61
N LEU A 274 -2.33 -15.79 14.51
CA LEU A 274 -2.94 -14.52 14.14
C LEU A 274 -4.41 -14.70 13.78
N THR A 275 -4.71 -15.70 12.96
CA THR A 275 -6.07 -15.93 12.48
C THR A 275 -7.01 -16.44 13.57
N GLU A 276 -6.51 -17.10 14.61
CA GLU A 276 -7.32 -17.60 15.73
C GLU A 276 -7.57 -16.56 16.82
N ASP A 277 -6.80 -15.46 16.82
CA ASP A 277 -6.91 -14.40 17.82
C ASP A 277 -8.27 -13.68 17.74
N PRO A 278 -9.07 -13.67 18.84
CA PRO A 278 -10.39 -13.04 18.83
C PRO A 278 -10.35 -11.51 18.68
N LEU A 279 -9.28 -10.83 19.10
CA LEU A 279 -9.15 -9.38 18.97
C LEU A 279 -8.78 -8.98 17.54
N LEU A 280 -8.05 -9.83 16.81
CA LEU A 280 -7.57 -9.53 15.46
C LEU A 280 -8.54 -9.97 14.34
N LYS A 281 -9.69 -10.56 14.65
CA LYS A 281 -10.65 -11.08 13.64
C LYS A 281 -11.13 -10.04 12.64
N ASP A 282 -11.29 -8.80 13.07
CA ASP A 282 -11.78 -7.70 12.22
C ASP A 282 -10.64 -6.84 11.64
N VAL A 283 -9.39 -7.27 11.81
CA VAL A 283 -8.18 -6.63 11.29
C VAL A 283 -7.79 -7.25 9.96
N LYS A 284 -7.34 -6.42 9.00
CA LYS A 284 -6.80 -6.93 7.74
C LYS A 284 -5.39 -7.48 7.95
N LEU A 285 -5.28 -8.79 8.14
CA LEU A 285 -4.00 -9.49 8.17
C LEU A 285 -3.56 -9.83 6.74
N MET A 286 -2.34 -9.45 6.40
CA MET A 286 -1.75 -9.61 5.08
C MET A 286 -0.41 -10.34 5.15
N ARG A 287 -0.12 -11.16 4.16
CA ARG A 287 1.21 -11.73 3.88
C ARG A 287 1.71 -11.23 2.54
N LYS A 288 3.00 -10.91 2.47
CA LYS A 288 3.64 -10.51 1.23
C LYS A 288 3.84 -11.74 0.33
N ASP A 289 3.45 -11.63 -0.94
CA ASP A 289 3.50 -12.72 -1.91
C ASP A 289 3.69 -12.16 -3.34
N ASP A 290 4.76 -12.57 -4.01
CA ASP A 290 5.15 -12.04 -5.32
C ASP A 290 4.51 -12.79 -6.50
N ALA A 291 3.61 -13.76 -6.26
CA ALA A 291 3.02 -14.58 -7.31
C ALA A 291 2.28 -13.76 -8.38
N PHE A 292 1.37 -12.87 -7.96
CA PHE A 292 0.62 -12.00 -8.87
C PHE A 292 1.57 -11.09 -9.66
N GLN A 293 2.54 -10.49 -8.97
CA GLN A 293 3.58 -9.65 -9.58
C GLN A 293 4.29 -10.40 -10.72
N ASN A 294 4.81 -11.60 -10.43
CA ASN A 294 5.61 -12.35 -11.38
C ASN A 294 4.79 -12.75 -12.61
N VAL A 295 3.55 -13.20 -12.43
CA VAL A 295 2.64 -13.54 -13.52
C VAL A 295 2.37 -12.31 -14.40
N MET A 296 1.96 -11.19 -13.80
CA MET A 296 1.59 -9.99 -14.56
C MET A 296 2.77 -9.34 -15.26
N ARG A 297 3.95 -9.31 -14.64
CA ARG A 297 5.17 -8.78 -15.27
C ARG A 297 5.59 -9.59 -16.49
N ARG A 298 5.59 -10.92 -16.38
CA ARG A 298 5.94 -11.82 -17.50
C ARG A 298 4.94 -11.70 -18.64
N PHE A 299 3.64 -11.61 -18.35
CA PHE A 299 2.63 -11.37 -19.37
C PHE A 299 2.80 -10.01 -20.06
N LEU A 300 3.00 -8.95 -19.27
CA LEU A 300 3.24 -7.59 -19.77
C LEU A 300 4.47 -7.53 -20.70
N LYS A 301 5.56 -8.22 -20.32
CA LYS A 301 6.78 -8.38 -21.12
C LYS A 301 6.51 -9.16 -22.42
N GLY A 302 5.53 -10.05 -22.43
CA GLY A 302 5.18 -10.93 -23.54
C GLY A 302 5.98 -12.23 -23.53
N ASP A 303 6.28 -12.75 -22.34
CA ASP A 303 6.80 -14.11 -22.18
C ASP A 303 5.79 -15.14 -22.70
N GLU A 304 6.30 -16.28 -23.13
CA GLU A 304 5.49 -17.41 -23.60
C GLU A 304 4.84 -18.15 -22.43
N ASN A 305 3.76 -18.88 -22.74
CA ASN A 305 3.02 -19.73 -21.80
C ASN A 305 2.38 -18.99 -20.61
N MET A 306 2.01 -17.72 -20.77
CA MET A 306 1.48 -16.91 -19.65
C MET A 306 -0.05 -16.89 -19.55
N VAL A 307 -0.78 -17.25 -20.61
CA VAL A 307 -2.23 -17.03 -20.70
C VAL A 307 -3.01 -17.71 -19.58
N ASN A 308 -2.71 -18.98 -19.28
CA ASN A 308 -3.41 -19.73 -18.22
C ASN A 308 -3.16 -19.15 -16.82
N ASP A 309 -1.91 -18.75 -16.53
CA ASP A 309 -1.55 -18.14 -15.24
C ASP A 309 -2.25 -16.77 -15.07
N VAL A 310 -2.34 -15.98 -16.15
CA VAL A 310 -3.05 -14.70 -16.16
C VAL A 310 -4.55 -14.90 -16.00
N VAL A 311 -5.13 -15.88 -16.69
CA VAL A 311 -6.55 -16.26 -16.53
C VAL A 311 -6.88 -16.58 -15.08
N TRP A 312 -6.01 -17.33 -14.40
CA TRP A 312 -6.13 -17.63 -12.98
C TRP A 312 -6.00 -16.36 -12.12
N ALA A 313 -4.96 -15.56 -12.33
CA ALA A 313 -4.71 -14.34 -11.56
C ALA A 313 -5.80 -13.29 -11.72
N LEU A 314 -6.41 -13.16 -12.90
CA LEU A 314 -7.48 -12.20 -13.17
C LEU A 314 -8.81 -12.57 -12.48
N ARG A 315 -9.07 -13.86 -12.21
CA ARG A 315 -10.31 -14.33 -11.55
C ARG A 315 -10.16 -14.52 -10.04
N HIS A 316 -8.94 -14.74 -9.57
CA HIS A 316 -8.66 -15.14 -8.20
C HIS A 316 -8.88 -14.00 -7.19
N HIS A 317 -9.37 -14.35 -6.01
CA HIS A 317 -9.67 -13.38 -4.95
C HIS A 317 -8.55 -13.36 -3.90
N SER A 318 -7.53 -12.53 -4.12
CA SER A 318 -6.32 -12.47 -3.27
C SER A 318 -6.61 -12.24 -1.77
N ALA A 319 -7.73 -11.59 -1.42
CA ALA A 319 -8.10 -11.31 -0.05
C ALA A 319 -8.46 -12.56 0.75
N SER A 320 -8.99 -13.64 0.14
CA SER A 320 -9.22 -14.91 0.86
C SER A 320 -7.94 -15.52 1.40
N ASP A 321 -6.82 -15.19 0.76
CA ASP A 321 -5.50 -15.65 1.14
C ASP A 321 -4.78 -14.67 2.07
N GLY A 322 -5.41 -13.53 2.42
CA GLY A 322 -4.75 -12.43 3.12
C GLY A 322 -3.65 -11.79 2.26
N LYS A 323 -3.93 -11.49 0.99
CA LYS A 323 -2.96 -10.92 0.05
C LYS A 323 -3.53 -9.73 -0.72
N CYS A 324 -2.65 -8.81 -1.10
CA CYS A 324 -2.95 -7.77 -2.08
C CYS A 324 -2.25 -8.08 -3.41
N ASN A 325 -2.89 -7.72 -4.52
CA ASN A 325 -2.28 -7.75 -5.83
C ASN A 325 -1.41 -6.50 -6.01
N TYR A 326 -0.19 -6.68 -6.50
CA TYR A 326 0.69 -5.58 -6.89
C TYR A 326 1.56 -6.00 -8.07
N ILE A 327 1.97 -5.03 -8.90
CA ILE A 327 2.98 -5.23 -9.95
C ILE A 327 4.34 -4.71 -9.51
N THR A 328 4.36 -3.77 -8.58
CA THR A 328 5.57 -3.13 -8.04
C THR A 328 5.41 -2.96 -6.53
N ALA A 329 6.52 -3.05 -5.81
CA ALA A 329 6.59 -2.91 -4.37
C ALA A 329 7.92 -2.23 -4.01
N HIS A 330 8.14 -1.98 -2.72
CA HIS A 330 9.41 -1.38 -2.25
C HIS A 330 10.65 -2.21 -2.63
N THR A 331 10.50 -3.54 -2.76
CA THR A 331 11.54 -4.44 -3.29
C THR A 331 11.37 -4.62 -4.78
N GLY A 332 12.46 -4.54 -5.54
CA GLY A 332 12.43 -4.61 -7.00
C GLY A 332 12.33 -3.22 -7.64
N PHE A 333 12.02 -3.19 -8.93
CA PHE A 333 11.87 -1.94 -9.67
C PHE A 333 10.57 -1.18 -9.34
N THR A 334 10.65 0.15 -9.43
CA THR A 334 9.48 1.01 -9.70
C THR A 334 8.86 0.66 -11.05
N LEU A 335 7.63 1.11 -11.31
CA LEU A 335 6.94 0.74 -12.55
C LEU A 335 7.58 1.35 -13.80
N TRP A 336 8.13 2.56 -13.68
CA TRP A 336 8.89 3.17 -14.77
C TRP A 336 10.20 2.43 -15.03
N ASP A 337 10.88 1.97 -13.98
CA ASP A 337 12.14 1.24 -14.12
C ASP A 337 11.92 -0.18 -14.65
N LEU A 338 10.80 -0.82 -14.31
CA LEU A 338 10.39 -2.13 -14.83
C LEU A 338 10.34 -2.16 -16.37
N VAL A 339 9.97 -1.03 -16.99
CA VAL A 339 9.92 -0.89 -18.45
C VAL A 339 11.14 -0.16 -19.04
N SER A 340 12.12 0.19 -18.21
CA SER A 340 13.30 0.95 -18.61
C SER A 340 14.62 0.23 -18.43
N TYR A 341 14.66 -0.88 -17.68
CA TYR A 341 15.90 -1.60 -17.35
C TYR A 341 15.72 -3.12 -17.48
N ASP A 342 16.69 -3.79 -18.10
CA ASP A 342 16.77 -5.27 -18.13
C ASP A 342 17.58 -5.81 -16.94
N GLY A 343 18.57 -5.05 -16.46
CA GLY A 343 19.42 -5.41 -15.33
C GLY A 343 19.28 -4.43 -14.16
N LYS A 344 19.61 -4.88 -12.95
CA LYS A 344 19.68 -4.03 -11.75
C LYS A 344 20.96 -3.20 -11.74
N HIS A 345 20.87 -1.97 -11.24
CA HIS A 345 21.94 -0.97 -11.13
C HIS A 345 22.04 -0.49 -9.67
N ASN A 346 22.44 -1.41 -8.78
CA ASN A 346 22.49 -1.20 -7.33
C ASN A 346 23.87 -0.75 -6.83
N ASP A 347 24.79 -0.33 -7.72
CA ASP A 347 26.17 0.03 -7.36
C ASP A 347 26.26 1.05 -6.22
N ALA A 348 25.30 1.98 -6.16
CA ALA A 348 25.19 2.99 -5.10
C ALA A 348 24.97 2.40 -3.69
N ASN A 349 24.56 1.14 -3.59
CA ASN A 349 24.38 0.44 -2.31
C ASN A 349 25.70 -0.09 -1.73
N GLY A 350 26.79 -0.09 -2.52
CA GLY A 350 28.12 -0.50 -2.06
C GLY A 350 28.28 -2.01 -1.83
N GLU A 351 27.51 -2.85 -2.53
CA GLU A 351 27.58 -4.33 -2.46
C GLU A 351 27.98 -4.95 -3.80
N ASN A 352 28.71 -4.23 -4.64
CA ASN A 352 29.15 -4.72 -5.96
C ASN A 352 27.98 -5.27 -6.81
N ASN A 353 26.80 -4.65 -6.70
CA ASN A 353 25.57 -5.06 -7.37
C ASN A 353 25.11 -6.50 -7.04
N THR A 354 25.52 -7.09 -5.91
CA THR A 354 25.10 -8.44 -5.49
C THR A 354 23.80 -8.46 -4.71
N ASP A 355 23.31 -7.29 -4.27
CA ASP A 355 22.08 -7.14 -3.50
C ASP A 355 20.85 -6.97 -4.41
N GLY A 356 19.65 -7.17 -3.85
CA GLY A 356 18.38 -7.08 -4.58
C GLY A 356 18.07 -8.29 -5.48
N PRO A 357 16.82 -8.41 -5.96
CA PRO A 357 16.41 -9.55 -6.79
C PRO A 357 17.09 -9.53 -8.16
N ASP A 358 17.59 -10.69 -8.60
CA ASP A 358 18.18 -10.84 -9.94
C ASP A 358 17.12 -10.91 -11.03
N TYR A 359 16.03 -11.66 -10.78
CA TYR A 359 14.94 -11.84 -11.73
C TYR A 359 13.84 -10.82 -11.49
N ASN A 360 13.80 -9.77 -12.32
CA ASN A 360 12.82 -8.68 -12.21
C ASN A 360 11.63 -8.84 -13.16
N TYR A 361 11.74 -9.75 -14.14
CA TYR A 361 10.79 -9.93 -15.25
C TYR A 361 10.50 -8.61 -15.99
N SER A 362 11.53 -7.77 -16.11
CA SER A 362 11.49 -6.44 -16.71
C SER A 362 11.82 -6.48 -18.20
N TRP A 363 11.55 -5.36 -18.89
CA TRP A 363 11.97 -5.15 -20.27
C TRP A 363 12.21 -3.68 -20.56
N ASN A 364 13.44 -3.31 -20.92
CA ASN A 364 13.84 -1.92 -21.16
C ASN A 364 13.21 -1.23 -22.39
N CYS A 365 12.37 -1.95 -23.13
CA CYS A 365 11.71 -1.49 -24.36
C CYS A 365 12.70 -1.09 -25.48
N GLY A 366 13.91 -1.66 -25.47
CA GLY A 366 14.91 -1.57 -26.54
C GLY A 366 16.13 -0.69 -26.23
N ILE A 367 16.14 0.09 -25.15
CA ILE A 367 17.28 0.90 -24.70
C ILE A 367 17.38 0.80 -23.19
N GLU A 368 18.55 0.49 -22.63
CA GLU A 368 18.73 0.48 -21.18
C GLU A 368 18.70 1.91 -20.60
N GLY A 369 17.89 2.12 -19.55
CA GLY A 369 17.82 3.38 -18.82
C GLY A 369 17.13 4.54 -19.55
N PRO A 370 17.44 5.80 -19.20
CA PRO A 370 16.80 6.98 -19.78
C PRO A 370 16.99 7.08 -21.29
N SER A 371 15.91 7.38 -22.02
CA SER A 371 15.93 7.51 -23.48
C SER A 371 15.18 8.76 -23.94
N ARG A 372 15.72 9.43 -24.97
CA ARG A 372 15.07 10.53 -25.70
C ARG A 372 14.38 10.08 -26.99
N LYS A 373 14.49 8.79 -27.36
CA LYS A 373 13.85 8.27 -28.57
C LYS A 373 12.35 8.12 -28.33
N ARG A 374 11.55 8.94 -29.01
CA ARG A 374 10.09 8.97 -28.85
C ARG A 374 9.45 7.58 -28.96
N VAL A 375 9.85 6.77 -29.92
CA VAL A 375 9.32 5.40 -30.10
C VAL A 375 9.49 4.54 -28.84
N VAL A 376 10.64 4.64 -28.16
CA VAL A 376 10.90 3.91 -26.91
C VAL A 376 10.09 4.50 -25.76
N THR A 377 10.09 5.83 -25.62
CA THR A 377 9.36 6.50 -24.53
C THR A 377 7.85 6.26 -24.62
N GLU A 378 7.25 6.32 -25.80
CA GLU A 378 5.81 6.04 -25.99
C GLU A 378 5.47 4.58 -25.71
N LEU A 379 6.31 3.64 -26.16
CA LEU A 379 6.15 2.21 -25.83
C LEU A 379 6.19 1.99 -24.31
N ARG A 380 7.13 2.61 -23.60
CA ARG A 380 7.20 2.55 -22.13
C ARG A 380 5.96 3.13 -21.47
N LYS A 381 5.54 4.34 -21.89
CA LYS A 381 4.32 4.96 -21.36
C LYS A 381 3.10 4.06 -21.55
N ASN A 382 2.99 3.42 -22.71
CA ASN A 382 1.92 2.47 -23.00
C ASN A 382 2.01 1.19 -22.14
N GLN A 383 3.20 0.63 -21.95
CA GLN A 383 3.42 -0.52 -21.04
C GLN A 383 3.07 -0.18 -19.58
N VAL A 384 3.36 1.04 -19.11
CA VAL A 384 2.94 1.51 -17.78
C VAL A 384 1.40 1.56 -17.69
N ARG A 385 0.71 2.06 -18.73
CA ARG A 385 -0.77 2.04 -18.76
C ARG A 385 -1.32 0.61 -18.78
N ASN A 386 -0.69 -0.29 -19.53
CA ASN A 386 -1.04 -1.71 -19.55
C ASN A 386 -0.89 -2.34 -18.15
N ALA A 387 0.20 -2.03 -17.45
CA ALA A 387 0.43 -2.52 -16.09
C ALA A 387 -0.66 -2.03 -15.11
N PHE A 388 -0.95 -0.73 -15.09
CA PHE A 388 -2.04 -0.21 -14.25
C PHE A 388 -3.39 -0.83 -14.57
N PHE A 389 -3.67 -1.07 -15.85
CA PHE A 389 -4.89 -1.76 -16.26
C PHE A 389 -4.93 -3.20 -15.71
N LEU A 390 -3.86 -3.98 -15.91
CA LEU A 390 -3.76 -5.36 -15.41
C LEU A 390 -3.95 -5.44 -13.89
N LEU A 391 -3.39 -4.47 -13.15
CA LEU A 391 -3.54 -4.40 -11.70
C LEU A 391 -4.97 -4.01 -11.28
N LEU A 392 -5.49 -2.90 -11.81
CA LEU A 392 -6.73 -2.30 -11.32
C LEU A 392 -7.99 -2.98 -11.85
N MET A 393 -7.91 -3.77 -12.91
CA MET A 393 -9.06 -4.49 -13.49
C MET A 393 -9.10 -5.98 -13.09
N ALA A 394 -8.07 -6.51 -12.44
CA ALA A 394 -8.08 -7.86 -11.87
C ALA A 394 -9.03 -7.97 -10.67
N GLN A 395 -9.58 -9.16 -10.41
CA GLN A 395 -10.26 -9.43 -9.13
C GLN A 395 -9.26 -9.38 -7.96
N GLY A 396 -9.76 -9.24 -6.74
CA GLY A 396 -8.94 -9.07 -5.53
C GLY A 396 -8.64 -7.61 -5.18
N THR A 397 -7.63 -7.40 -4.34
CA THR A 397 -7.34 -6.09 -3.74
C THR A 397 -6.07 -5.49 -4.33
N PRO A 398 -6.15 -4.49 -5.24
CA PRO A 398 -4.96 -3.88 -5.83
C PRO A 398 -4.23 -2.97 -4.84
N CYS A 399 -2.89 -2.96 -4.88
CA CYS A 399 -2.03 -2.06 -4.14
C CYS A 399 -1.01 -1.40 -5.08
N ILE A 400 -0.96 -0.07 -5.07
CA ILE A 400 -0.08 0.75 -5.92
C ILE A 400 1.15 1.18 -5.12
N LEU A 401 2.35 1.11 -5.72
CA LEU A 401 3.56 1.67 -5.11
C LEU A 401 3.63 3.19 -5.31
N ALA A 402 3.95 3.92 -4.25
CA ALA A 402 3.96 5.37 -4.27
C ALA A 402 4.81 5.98 -5.39
N GLY A 403 4.15 6.81 -6.20
CA GLY A 403 4.75 7.61 -7.27
C GLY A 403 4.79 6.93 -8.65
N ASP A 404 4.43 5.65 -8.75
CA ASP A 404 4.33 4.97 -10.04
C ASP A 404 3.29 5.63 -10.95
N GLU A 405 2.23 6.21 -10.38
CA GLU A 405 1.16 6.94 -11.07
C GLU A 405 1.61 8.24 -11.74
N PHE A 406 2.87 8.65 -11.54
CA PHE A 406 3.51 9.76 -12.24
C PHE A 406 4.97 9.45 -12.64
N TYR A 407 5.26 8.17 -12.92
CA TYR A 407 6.55 7.71 -13.44
C TYR A 407 7.74 7.92 -12.49
N ASN A 408 7.56 7.65 -11.19
CA ASN A 408 8.66 7.59 -10.23
C ASN A 408 9.74 6.60 -10.69
N SER A 409 11.00 6.89 -10.37
CA SER A 409 12.15 6.11 -10.84
C SER A 409 13.27 6.16 -9.81
N GLN A 410 13.82 4.98 -9.54
CA GLN A 410 15.00 4.73 -8.71
C GLN A 410 16.24 4.53 -9.60
N ARG A 411 16.14 4.90 -10.88
CA ARG A 411 17.22 4.87 -11.88
C ARG A 411 17.82 3.48 -12.09
N GLY A 412 16.99 2.44 -11.98
CA GLY A 412 17.41 1.05 -12.13
C GLY A 412 18.02 0.45 -10.85
N ASN A 413 18.06 1.17 -9.73
CA ASN A 413 18.31 0.54 -8.44
C ASN A 413 17.01 -0.17 -8.00
N ASN A 414 17.06 -1.50 -7.86
CA ASN A 414 15.89 -2.30 -7.50
C ASN A 414 15.87 -2.70 -6.02
N ASN A 415 16.76 -2.10 -5.22
CA ASN A 415 16.94 -2.41 -3.81
C ASN A 415 17.45 -1.18 -3.04
N VAL A 416 16.70 -0.07 -3.10
CA VAL A 416 17.09 1.21 -2.48
C VAL A 416 17.04 1.22 -0.94
N TYR A 417 17.24 0.08 -0.28
CA TYR A 417 17.09 -0.11 1.16
C TYR A 417 18.00 0.80 2.00
N CYS A 418 19.11 1.25 1.41
CA CYS A 418 20.09 2.11 2.07
C CYS A 418 20.22 3.52 1.48
N GLN A 419 19.27 3.93 0.64
CA GLN A 419 19.32 5.20 -0.09
C GLN A 419 18.36 6.24 0.51
N ASP A 420 18.69 6.84 1.67
CA ASP A 420 18.00 8.04 2.18
C ASP A 420 18.41 9.30 1.40
N ASN A 421 18.15 9.31 0.10
CA ASN A 421 18.47 10.39 -0.83
C ASN A 421 17.47 10.41 -2.01
N GLU A 422 17.70 11.27 -3.00
CA GLU A 422 16.84 11.43 -4.18
C GLU A 422 16.57 10.13 -4.96
N THR A 423 17.41 9.10 -4.82
CA THR A 423 17.15 7.79 -5.42
C THR A 423 16.03 7.06 -4.70
N GLY A 424 15.96 7.13 -3.36
CA GLY A 424 14.94 6.46 -2.56
C GLY A 424 13.69 7.31 -2.28
N TRP A 425 13.77 8.64 -2.47
CA TRP A 425 12.64 9.55 -2.23
C TRP A 425 11.72 9.66 -3.46
N VAL A 426 10.42 9.87 -3.22
CA VAL A 426 9.44 10.06 -4.29
C VAL A 426 9.60 11.47 -4.91
N ASP A 427 9.89 11.54 -6.21
CA ASP A 427 9.98 12.81 -6.92
C ASP A 427 8.64 13.25 -7.55
N TRP A 428 7.97 14.16 -6.85
CA TRP A 428 6.74 14.83 -7.27
C TRP A 428 6.89 15.86 -8.39
N SER A 429 8.10 16.09 -8.92
CA SER A 429 8.31 17.05 -10.01
C SER A 429 7.60 16.60 -11.29
N ARG A 430 7.58 15.28 -11.55
CA ARG A 430 7.01 14.67 -12.74
C ARG A 430 5.51 14.87 -12.84
N LEU A 431 4.79 14.72 -11.72
CA LEU A 431 3.35 14.98 -11.66
C LEU A 431 3.00 16.42 -12.09
N LYS A 432 3.84 17.41 -11.78
CA LYS A 432 3.61 18.80 -12.18
C LYS A 432 3.85 19.04 -13.67
N THR A 433 4.76 18.28 -14.26
CA THR A 433 5.11 18.43 -15.68
C THR A 433 4.17 17.66 -16.60
N ASP A 434 3.68 16.51 -16.15
CA ASP A 434 2.82 15.61 -16.90
C ASP A 434 1.95 14.81 -15.92
N ASP A 435 0.68 15.18 -15.81
CA ASP A 435 -0.33 14.52 -14.98
C ASP A 435 -1.22 13.57 -15.80
N THR A 436 -0.89 13.29 -17.06
CA THR A 436 -1.71 12.42 -17.92
C THR A 436 -1.86 11.02 -17.35
N LEU A 437 -0.77 10.42 -16.85
CA LEU A 437 -0.83 9.11 -16.20
C LEU A 437 -1.64 9.17 -14.90
N PHE A 438 -1.46 10.21 -14.10
CA PHE A 438 -2.21 10.38 -12.86
C PHE A 438 -3.73 10.40 -13.12
N ARG A 439 -4.19 11.18 -14.11
CA ARG A 439 -5.60 11.21 -14.51
C ARG A 439 -6.08 9.86 -15.03
N TYR A 440 -5.24 9.15 -15.78
CA TYR A 440 -5.55 7.80 -16.27
C TYR A 440 -5.73 6.82 -15.11
N VAL A 441 -4.80 6.79 -14.15
CA VAL A 441 -4.88 5.90 -12.97
C VAL A 441 -6.08 6.26 -12.09
N LYS A 442 -6.31 7.54 -11.82
CA LYS A 442 -7.51 8.04 -11.13
C LYS A 442 -8.80 7.56 -11.81
N GLY A 443 -8.87 7.68 -13.13
CA GLY A 443 -10.03 7.24 -13.88
C GLY A 443 -10.21 5.72 -13.87
N LEU A 444 -9.14 4.92 -13.88
CA LEU A 444 -9.23 3.46 -13.72
C LEU A 444 -9.75 3.07 -12.33
N ILE A 445 -9.30 3.76 -11.27
CA ILE A 445 -9.78 3.54 -9.90
C ILE A 445 -11.27 3.87 -9.81
N ALA A 446 -11.68 5.03 -10.32
CA ALA A 446 -13.10 5.42 -10.37
C ALA A 446 -13.92 4.42 -11.19
N PHE A 447 -13.41 4.00 -12.35
CA PHE A 447 -14.05 3.00 -13.21
C PHE A 447 -14.24 1.67 -12.49
N ARG A 448 -13.21 1.17 -11.78
CA ARG A 448 -13.30 -0.05 -10.97
C ARG A 448 -14.44 0.06 -9.98
N LYS A 449 -14.47 1.13 -9.18
CA LYS A 449 -15.45 1.32 -8.11
C LYS A 449 -16.91 1.38 -8.58
N VAL A 450 -17.15 1.87 -9.80
CA VAL A 450 -18.53 1.94 -10.36
C VAL A 450 -18.94 0.67 -11.13
N HIS A 451 -18.04 -0.30 -11.32
CA HIS A 451 -18.32 -1.56 -12.01
C HIS A 451 -18.07 -2.78 -11.10
N PRO A 452 -19.06 -3.21 -10.30
CA PRO A 452 -18.92 -4.32 -9.35
C PRO A 452 -18.51 -5.66 -9.94
N CYS A 453 -18.70 -5.88 -11.25
CA CYS A 453 -18.22 -7.09 -11.93
C CYS A 453 -16.69 -7.22 -11.94
N LEU A 454 -15.95 -6.13 -11.69
CA LEU A 454 -14.48 -6.09 -11.63
C LEU A 454 -13.90 -6.25 -10.22
N HIS A 455 -14.74 -6.20 -9.18
CA HIS A 455 -14.30 -6.26 -7.79
C HIS A 455 -15.33 -7.01 -6.92
N ARG A 456 -15.62 -8.26 -7.28
CA ARG A 456 -16.62 -9.04 -6.53
C ARG A 456 -16.04 -9.52 -5.21
N LYS A 457 -16.90 -9.54 -4.18
CA LYS A 457 -16.64 -10.18 -2.88
C LYS A 457 -16.36 -11.69 -2.99
N GLU A 458 -16.92 -12.36 -3.99
CA GLU A 458 -16.73 -13.79 -4.23
C GLU A 458 -15.89 -14.03 -5.49
N GLU A 459 -15.05 -15.07 -5.46
CA GLU A 459 -14.24 -15.50 -6.60
C GLU A 459 -15.11 -15.90 -7.79
N LEU A 460 -14.70 -15.48 -9.00
CA LEU A 460 -15.38 -15.84 -10.24
C LEU A 460 -15.18 -17.33 -10.55
N LYS A 461 -16.26 -18.03 -10.89
CA LYS A 461 -16.26 -19.50 -11.05
C LYS A 461 -16.24 -19.96 -12.51
N GLY A 462 -16.57 -19.09 -13.45
CA GLY A 462 -16.84 -19.45 -14.85
C GLY A 462 -18.18 -20.16 -15.01
N LEU A 463 -19.14 -19.89 -14.11
CA LEU A 463 -20.44 -20.57 -14.04
C LEU A 463 -21.56 -19.53 -14.06
N ASP A 464 -22.71 -19.90 -14.64
CA ASP A 464 -23.92 -19.10 -14.53
C ASP A 464 -24.60 -19.35 -13.19
N GLN A 465 -24.41 -18.41 -12.26
CA GLN A 465 -25.04 -18.44 -10.93
C GLN A 465 -26.43 -17.79 -10.92
N THR A 466 -26.84 -17.15 -12.01
CA THR A 466 -28.05 -16.32 -12.12
C THR A 466 -29.16 -16.94 -12.96
N ALA A 467 -28.88 -18.10 -13.58
CA ALA A 467 -29.75 -18.77 -14.55
C ALA A 467 -30.14 -17.87 -15.75
N CYS A 468 -29.28 -16.90 -16.10
CA CYS A 468 -29.50 -15.99 -17.22
C CYS A 468 -28.89 -16.48 -18.54
N GLY A 469 -28.21 -17.63 -18.53
CA GLY A 469 -27.52 -18.24 -19.67
C GLY A 469 -26.11 -17.69 -19.93
N MET A 470 -25.52 -16.94 -18.98
CA MET A 470 -24.18 -16.34 -19.10
C MET A 470 -23.34 -16.63 -17.84
N PRO A 471 -22.11 -17.16 -17.96
CA PRO A 471 -21.25 -17.32 -16.81
C PRO A 471 -20.79 -15.96 -16.25
N ASP A 472 -20.40 -15.95 -14.99
CA ASP A 472 -19.84 -14.75 -14.34
C ASP A 472 -18.54 -14.23 -14.98
N VAL A 473 -17.75 -15.14 -15.54
CA VAL A 473 -16.59 -14.84 -16.40
C VAL A 473 -16.53 -15.79 -17.59
N SER A 474 -16.12 -15.28 -18.75
CA SER A 474 -15.77 -16.11 -19.91
C SER A 474 -14.55 -15.57 -20.64
N TYR A 475 -13.89 -16.45 -21.38
CA TYR A 475 -12.61 -16.16 -22.03
C TYR A 475 -12.70 -16.33 -23.54
N HIS A 476 -12.01 -15.46 -24.25
CA HIS A 476 -12.14 -15.22 -25.69
C HIS A 476 -10.76 -14.96 -26.31
N GLY A 477 -10.69 -14.96 -27.63
CA GLY A 477 -9.49 -14.62 -28.39
C GLY A 477 -9.90 -14.13 -29.77
N GLU A 478 -9.22 -14.61 -30.81
CA GLU A 478 -9.63 -14.36 -32.20
C GLU A 478 -11.01 -14.98 -32.51
N ASN A 479 -11.38 -16.03 -31.77
CA ASN A 479 -12.72 -16.62 -31.77
C ASN A 479 -13.42 -16.36 -30.43
N ALA A 480 -14.73 -16.12 -30.48
CA ALA A 480 -15.53 -15.94 -29.27
C ALA A 480 -15.65 -17.27 -28.51
N TRP A 481 -15.64 -17.21 -27.18
CA TRP A 481 -15.74 -18.37 -26.27
C TRP A 481 -14.57 -19.35 -26.35
N GLN A 482 -13.44 -18.95 -26.92
CA GLN A 482 -12.25 -19.79 -27.04
C GLN A 482 -10.98 -19.00 -26.74
N ILE A 483 -10.09 -19.60 -25.95
CA ILE A 483 -8.71 -19.11 -25.78
C ILE A 483 -7.81 -19.89 -26.74
N GLN A 484 -6.84 -19.20 -27.34
CA GLN A 484 -5.71 -19.81 -28.03
C GLN A 484 -4.81 -20.51 -27.00
N ASN A 485 -4.69 -21.83 -27.09
CA ASN A 485 -3.93 -22.66 -26.13
C ASN A 485 -2.48 -22.88 -26.59
N GLU A 486 -2.03 -22.17 -27.62
CA GLU A 486 -0.66 -22.21 -28.09
C GLU A 486 0.27 -21.52 -27.08
N VAL A 487 1.44 -22.14 -26.82
CA VAL A 487 2.48 -21.61 -25.94
C VAL A 487 2.92 -20.19 -26.34
N SER A 488 2.88 -19.88 -27.62
CA SER A 488 3.23 -18.57 -28.18
C SER A 488 2.13 -17.51 -28.07
N SER A 489 0.95 -17.86 -27.55
CA SER A 489 -0.18 -16.93 -27.42
C SER A 489 0.15 -15.79 -26.45
N ARG A 490 -0.17 -14.58 -26.88
CA ARG A 490 0.00 -13.31 -26.13
C ARG A 490 -1.28 -12.48 -26.14
N GLN A 491 -2.39 -13.10 -26.52
CA GLN A 491 -3.70 -12.50 -26.69
C GLN A 491 -4.69 -13.14 -25.71
N LEU A 492 -5.52 -12.33 -25.08
CA LEU A 492 -6.58 -12.81 -24.21
C LEU A 492 -7.77 -11.85 -24.29
N GLY A 493 -8.98 -12.39 -24.41
CA GLY A 493 -10.22 -11.66 -24.20
C GLY A 493 -10.92 -12.18 -22.94
N VAL A 494 -11.47 -11.30 -22.12
CA VAL A 494 -12.17 -11.66 -20.88
C VAL A 494 -13.45 -10.86 -20.77
N LEU A 495 -14.58 -11.56 -20.67
CA LEU A 495 -15.87 -10.97 -20.37
C LEU A 495 -16.19 -11.18 -18.89
N TYR A 496 -16.45 -10.08 -18.18
CA TYR A 496 -16.99 -10.05 -16.82
C TYR A 496 -18.48 -9.71 -16.90
N SER A 497 -19.34 -10.63 -16.44
CA SER A 497 -20.79 -10.46 -16.50
C SER A 497 -21.30 -9.55 -15.38
N GLY A 498 -22.15 -8.58 -15.73
CA GLY A 498 -22.85 -7.72 -14.78
C GLY A 498 -24.17 -8.31 -14.26
N SER A 499 -24.62 -9.42 -14.83
CA SER A 499 -25.96 -9.99 -14.58
C SER A 499 -26.21 -10.42 -13.13
N GLY A 500 -25.15 -10.70 -12.36
CA GLY A 500 -25.21 -11.04 -10.93
C GLY A 500 -24.96 -9.88 -9.98
N THR A 501 -24.57 -8.71 -10.49
CA THR A 501 -24.21 -7.53 -9.68
C THR A 501 -25.10 -6.32 -9.95
N GLY A 502 -26.06 -6.43 -10.88
CA GLY A 502 -26.91 -5.32 -11.30
C GLY A 502 -26.22 -4.29 -12.19
N GLY A 503 -25.00 -4.57 -12.64
CA GLY A 503 -24.15 -3.67 -13.42
C GLY A 503 -24.10 -3.97 -14.91
N SER A 504 -23.30 -3.19 -15.63
CA SER A 504 -22.94 -3.43 -17.02
C SER A 504 -21.95 -4.58 -17.16
N ASP A 505 -21.97 -5.24 -18.32
CA ASP A 505 -20.98 -6.26 -18.67
C ASP A 505 -19.70 -5.55 -19.14
N CYS A 506 -18.54 -6.07 -18.76
CA CYS A 506 -17.24 -5.51 -19.13
C CYS A 506 -16.45 -6.52 -19.95
N PHE A 507 -15.96 -6.15 -21.13
CA PHE A 507 -15.11 -7.00 -21.95
C PHE A 507 -13.71 -6.38 -22.09
N ALA A 508 -12.70 -7.03 -21.53
CA ALA A 508 -11.31 -6.64 -21.64
C ALA A 508 -10.60 -7.49 -22.71
N ALA A 509 -9.97 -6.84 -23.70
CA ALA A 509 -9.13 -7.51 -24.68
C ALA A 509 -7.68 -7.06 -24.53
N TYR A 510 -6.79 -8.03 -24.35
CA TYR A 510 -5.37 -7.87 -24.06
C TYR A 510 -4.56 -8.35 -25.26
N ASN A 511 -3.76 -7.47 -25.85
CA ASN A 511 -2.78 -7.80 -26.88
C ASN A 511 -1.36 -7.49 -26.37
N MET A 512 -0.69 -8.49 -25.80
CA MET A 512 0.73 -8.39 -25.41
C MET A 512 1.68 -8.85 -26.55
N HIS A 513 1.15 -9.08 -27.75
CA HIS A 513 1.96 -9.40 -28.92
C HIS A 513 2.58 -8.12 -29.53
N TRP A 514 3.64 -8.30 -30.34
CA TRP A 514 4.26 -7.24 -31.14
C TRP A 514 3.59 -7.03 -32.51
N VAL A 515 2.42 -7.65 -32.76
CA VAL A 515 1.61 -7.42 -33.96
C VAL A 515 0.16 -7.16 -33.58
N PRO A 516 -0.64 -6.52 -34.44
CA PRO A 516 -2.07 -6.34 -34.22
C PRO A 516 -2.85 -7.66 -34.28
N HIS A 517 -3.91 -7.78 -33.48
CA HIS A 517 -4.83 -8.93 -33.49
C HIS A 517 -6.29 -8.47 -33.50
N ALA A 518 -7.13 -9.26 -34.17
CA ALA A 518 -8.58 -9.08 -34.19
C ALA A 518 -9.23 -10.03 -33.18
N TYR A 519 -10.18 -9.52 -32.39
CA TYR A 519 -10.87 -10.26 -31.34
C TYR A 519 -12.35 -10.31 -31.65
N ALA A 520 -12.91 -11.52 -31.67
CA ALA A 520 -14.35 -11.69 -31.78
C ALA A 520 -15.02 -11.29 -30.45
N LEU A 521 -16.04 -10.44 -30.55
CA LEU A 521 -16.79 -9.95 -29.40
C LEU A 521 -18.00 -10.84 -29.13
N PRO A 522 -18.23 -11.28 -27.87
CA PRO A 522 -19.48 -11.91 -27.51
C PRO A 522 -20.64 -10.91 -27.64
N SER A 523 -21.84 -11.41 -27.89
CA SER A 523 -23.04 -10.57 -27.91
C SER A 523 -23.29 -9.96 -26.52
N PRO A 524 -23.49 -8.63 -26.38
CA PRO A 524 -23.80 -8.00 -25.11
C PRO A 524 -25.24 -8.28 -24.64
N GLY A 525 -26.00 -9.09 -25.38
CA GLY A 525 -27.40 -9.42 -25.11
C GLY A 525 -28.40 -8.52 -25.84
N LYS A 526 -29.69 -8.84 -25.70
CA LYS A 526 -30.77 -8.12 -26.41
C LYS A 526 -30.88 -6.69 -25.89
N GLY A 527 -30.92 -5.72 -26.82
CA GLY A 527 -31.10 -4.31 -26.49
C GLY A 527 -29.87 -3.64 -25.88
N LYS A 528 -28.69 -4.27 -25.94
CA LYS A 528 -27.42 -3.67 -25.54
C LYS A 528 -26.45 -3.52 -26.72
N ALA A 529 -25.46 -2.66 -26.55
CA ALA A 529 -24.33 -2.46 -27.45
C ALA A 529 -23.03 -2.25 -26.65
N TRP A 530 -21.90 -2.62 -27.24
CA TRP A 530 -20.57 -2.35 -26.74
C TRP A 530 -20.16 -0.90 -27.01
N CYS A 531 -19.70 -0.22 -25.97
CA CYS A 531 -18.96 1.03 -26.07
C CYS A 531 -17.53 0.83 -25.57
N MET A 532 -16.55 1.43 -26.23
CA MET A 532 -15.16 1.45 -25.78
C MET A 532 -15.00 2.48 -24.68
N ALA A 533 -14.66 2.01 -23.47
CA ALA A 533 -14.44 2.85 -22.30
C ALA A 533 -12.95 3.20 -22.10
N VAL A 534 -12.05 2.25 -22.43
CA VAL A 534 -10.61 2.42 -22.25
C VAL A 534 -9.86 1.84 -23.44
N CYS A 535 -8.82 2.53 -23.91
CA CYS A 535 -7.80 1.99 -24.80
C CYS A 535 -6.41 2.48 -24.34
N THR A 536 -5.51 1.58 -23.98
CA THR A 536 -4.20 1.96 -23.42
C THR A 536 -3.30 2.69 -24.42
N ALA A 537 -3.46 2.37 -25.72
CA ALA A 537 -2.73 3.00 -26.80
C ALA A 537 -3.08 4.49 -26.95
N ASP A 538 -4.34 4.85 -26.71
CA ASP A 538 -4.84 6.23 -26.85
C ASP A 538 -4.70 7.02 -25.53
N GLY A 539 -4.51 6.32 -24.41
CA GLY A 539 -4.14 6.90 -23.12
C GLY A 539 -5.22 7.71 -22.42
N ASN A 540 -6.42 7.81 -22.99
CA ASN A 540 -7.53 8.57 -22.45
C ASN A 540 -8.69 7.66 -22.01
N LEU A 541 -9.28 8.04 -20.89
CA LEU A 541 -10.59 7.58 -20.43
C LEU A 541 -11.59 8.68 -20.80
N GLU A 542 -11.98 8.73 -22.07
CA GLU A 542 -13.05 9.63 -22.51
C GLU A 542 -14.41 8.91 -22.42
N GLN A 543 -15.52 9.63 -22.64
CA GLN A 543 -16.84 9.03 -22.53
C GLN A 543 -16.95 7.78 -23.39
N PRO A 544 -17.59 6.69 -22.90
CA PRO A 544 -17.66 5.45 -23.66
C PRO A 544 -18.18 5.67 -25.08
N GLU A 545 -17.33 5.39 -26.07
CA GLU A 545 -17.66 5.61 -27.47
C GLU A 545 -18.29 4.36 -28.07
N LEU A 546 -19.42 4.50 -28.75
CA LEU A 546 -20.12 3.38 -29.37
C LEU A 546 -19.23 2.72 -30.43
N LEU A 547 -18.96 1.43 -30.25
CA LEU A 547 -18.11 0.70 -31.19
C LEU A 547 -18.85 0.50 -32.52
N GLU A 548 -18.23 0.87 -33.65
CA GLU A 548 -18.87 0.73 -34.96
C GLU A 548 -19.17 -0.74 -35.29
N ASN A 549 -18.18 -1.60 -35.09
CA ASN A 549 -18.31 -3.04 -35.27
C ASN A 549 -18.61 -3.74 -33.93
N GLN A 550 -19.87 -4.15 -33.74
CA GLN A 550 -20.34 -4.78 -32.51
C GLN A 550 -19.95 -6.27 -32.39
N LYS A 551 -19.21 -6.82 -33.35
CA LYS A 551 -18.83 -8.24 -33.41
C LYS A 551 -17.33 -8.48 -33.32
N GLU A 552 -16.52 -7.46 -33.54
CA GLU A 552 -15.07 -7.59 -33.61
C GLU A 552 -14.39 -6.28 -33.24
N ILE A 553 -13.25 -6.37 -32.57
CA ILE A 553 -12.34 -5.24 -32.33
C ILE A 553 -10.92 -5.61 -32.74
N VAL A 554 -10.20 -4.68 -33.37
CA VAL A 554 -8.79 -4.84 -33.72
C VAL A 554 -7.94 -4.04 -32.75
N LEU A 555 -7.02 -4.72 -32.05
CA LEU A 555 -6.07 -4.11 -31.14
C LEU A 555 -4.70 -4.01 -31.78
N ARG A 556 -4.06 -2.85 -31.63
CA ARG A 556 -2.64 -2.65 -31.98
C ARG A 556 -1.76 -3.50 -31.07
N GLU A 557 -0.52 -3.69 -31.48
CA GLU A 557 0.50 -4.33 -30.67
C GLU A 557 0.60 -3.69 -29.28
N ARG A 558 0.87 -4.52 -28.26
CA ARG A 558 1.10 -4.06 -26.88
C ARG A 558 -0.01 -3.17 -26.33
N SER A 559 -1.28 -3.45 -26.62
CA SER A 559 -2.39 -2.62 -26.17
C SER A 559 -3.50 -3.43 -25.50
N ILE A 560 -4.32 -2.75 -24.71
CA ILE A 560 -5.48 -3.30 -24.03
C ILE A 560 -6.67 -2.38 -24.29
N ALA A 561 -7.83 -2.96 -24.56
CA ALA A 561 -9.09 -2.23 -24.58
C ALA A 561 -10.10 -2.81 -23.59
N LEU A 562 -10.94 -1.94 -23.05
CA LEU A 562 -12.07 -2.29 -22.21
C LEU A 562 -13.35 -1.75 -22.84
N LEU A 563 -14.29 -2.66 -23.05
CA LEU A 563 -15.63 -2.34 -23.54
C LEU A 563 -16.64 -2.51 -22.41
N VAL A 564 -17.67 -1.68 -22.41
CA VAL A 564 -18.80 -1.75 -21.47
C VAL A 564 -20.09 -1.91 -22.24
N SER A 565 -20.98 -2.79 -21.76
CA SER A 565 -22.30 -2.93 -22.35
C SER A 565 -23.23 -1.81 -21.88
N VAL A 566 -23.86 -1.11 -22.82
CA VAL A 566 -24.85 -0.05 -22.56
C VAL A 566 -26.16 -0.37 -23.27
N LYS A 567 -27.28 0.21 -22.82
CA LYS A 567 -28.57 0.07 -23.52
C LYS A 567 -28.48 0.70 -24.92
N ASP A 568 -28.90 -0.04 -25.94
CA ASP A 568 -28.90 0.39 -27.34
C ASP A 568 -30.21 1.09 -27.69
N GLU A 569 -30.23 2.42 -27.53
CA GLU A 569 -31.42 3.24 -27.81
C GLU A 569 -31.80 3.29 -29.30
N ARG A 570 -30.89 2.88 -30.21
CA ARG A 570 -31.17 2.85 -31.66
C ARG A 570 -32.28 1.86 -32.03
N LYS A 571 -32.58 0.87 -31.16
CA LYS A 571 -33.60 -0.15 -31.41
C LYS A 571 -35.00 0.21 -30.88
N ASN A 572 -35.15 1.34 -30.17
CA ASN A 572 -36.44 1.81 -29.66
C ASN A 572 -37.15 2.85 -30.56
N GLU A 573 -36.50 3.34 -31.62
CA GLU A 573 -37.18 4.13 -32.65
C GLU A 573 -38.01 3.19 -33.55
N LYS A 574 -39.34 3.21 -33.40
CA LYS A 574 -40.25 2.68 -34.45
C LYS A 574 -39.85 3.29 -35.80
N PRO A 575 -39.98 2.57 -36.92
CA PRO A 575 -39.61 3.09 -38.23
C PRO A 575 -40.56 4.24 -38.60
N SER A 576 -40.20 5.47 -38.24
CA SER A 576 -40.82 6.66 -38.82
C SER A 576 -40.03 6.99 -40.08
N GLY A 577 -40.66 6.77 -41.23
CA GLY A 577 -40.06 7.05 -42.53
C GLY A 577 -39.77 8.54 -42.66
N ARG A 578 -38.49 8.91 -42.56
CA ARG A 578 -37.87 10.04 -43.27
C ARG A 578 -36.36 10.04 -43.05
N GLN A 579 -35.62 9.87 -44.15
CA GLN A 579 -34.17 10.08 -44.19
C GLN A 579 -33.85 11.53 -43.82
N ALA A 580 -33.02 11.73 -42.80
CA ALA A 580 -32.31 12.98 -42.55
C ALA A 580 -30.81 12.68 -42.40
N LYS A 581 -30.01 13.42 -43.18
CA LYS A 581 -28.56 13.29 -43.32
C LYS A 581 -27.81 13.69 -42.04
N GLY A 582 -26.76 12.91 -41.75
CA GLY A 582 -25.45 13.37 -41.25
C GLY A 582 -25.42 14.29 -40.03
N GLY A 583 -25.43 13.71 -38.84
CA GLY A 583 -24.95 14.34 -37.61
C GLY A 583 -24.40 13.26 -36.67
N LYS A 584 -23.18 13.43 -36.14
CA LYS A 584 -22.62 12.57 -35.08
C LYS A 584 -23.60 12.61 -33.89
N LYS A 585 -24.37 11.54 -33.69
CA LYS A 585 -25.27 11.39 -32.53
C LYS A 585 -24.45 10.89 -31.35
N SER A 586 -24.25 11.74 -30.35
CA SER A 586 -23.75 11.35 -29.04
C SER A 586 -24.78 10.42 -28.37
N VAL A 587 -24.35 9.24 -27.93
CA VAL A 587 -25.16 8.38 -27.06
C VAL A 587 -24.96 8.91 -25.65
N GLN A 588 -26.04 9.33 -24.98
CA GLN A 588 -25.99 9.66 -23.56
C GLN A 588 -25.79 8.36 -22.77
N ALA A 589 -24.54 8.02 -22.50
CA ALA A 589 -24.21 6.99 -21.54
C ALA A 589 -24.56 7.53 -20.15
N ALA A 590 -25.43 6.82 -19.43
CA ALA A 590 -25.59 6.99 -17.99
C ALA A 590 -24.35 6.43 -17.29
N VAL A 591 -23.23 7.15 -17.41
CA VAL A 591 -22.05 7.00 -16.57
C VAL A 591 -21.84 8.37 -15.96
N GLN A 592 -22.47 8.61 -14.80
CA GLN A 592 -22.10 9.74 -13.96
C GLN A 592 -20.70 9.45 -13.40
N ILE A 593 -19.66 9.74 -14.20
CA ILE A 593 -18.32 10.00 -13.67
C ILE A 593 -18.38 11.41 -13.10
N GLU A 594 -18.51 11.49 -11.78
CA GLU A 594 -18.52 12.66 -10.90
C GLU A 594 -18.45 14.06 -11.57
N LYS A 595 -19.58 14.76 -11.54
CA LYS A 595 -19.65 16.23 -11.49
C LYS A 595 -20.12 16.75 -10.13
N GLU A 596 -20.16 15.90 -9.10
CA GLU A 596 -20.78 16.23 -7.81
C GLU A 596 -19.80 16.67 -6.71
N THR A 597 -18.49 16.73 -6.95
CA THR A 597 -17.52 17.18 -5.93
C THR A 597 -17.29 18.70 -5.88
N ASP A 598 -17.68 19.48 -6.89
CA ASP A 598 -17.53 20.95 -6.87
C ASP A 598 -18.77 21.71 -6.36
N ALA A 599 -19.95 21.07 -6.34
CA ALA A 599 -21.21 21.76 -6.03
C ALA A 599 -21.57 21.80 -4.53
N SER A 600 -21.00 20.91 -3.71
CA SER A 600 -21.21 20.90 -2.25
C SER A 600 -20.32 21.91 -1.52
N ASP A 601 -19.14 22.22 -2.05
CA ASP A 601 -18.22 23.19 -1.43
C ASP A 601 -18.67 24.64 -1.66
N GLU A 602 -19.27 24.96 -2.81
CA GLU A 602 -19.83 26.30 -3.06
C GLU A 602 -21.09 26.61 -2.24
N LYS A 603 -21.89 25.60 -1.86
CA LYS A 603 -23.05 25.81 -0.98
C LYS A 603 -22.63 26.03 0.47
N THR A 604 -21.60 25.32 0.93
CA THR A 604 -21.10 25.45 2.30
C THR A 604 -20.31 26.75 2.52
N GLU A 605 -19.70 27.31 1.46
CA GLU A 605 -19.01 28.60 1.55
C GLU A 605 -19.95 29.82 1.43
N LYS A 606 -21.11 29.68 0.77
CA LYS A 606 -22.15 30.73 0.74
C LYS A 606 -22.95 30.82 2.04
N GLU A 607 -23.13 29.73 2.78
CA GLU A 607 -23.80 29.76 4.09
C GLU A 607 -22.90 30.28 5.22
N ARG A 608 -21.57 30.20 5.09
CA ARG A 608 -20.61 30.77 6.07
C ARG A 608 -20.29 32.25 5.89
N LYS A 609 -20.69 32.86 4.77
CA LYS A 609 -20.51 34.31 4.49
C LYS A 609 -21.82 35.10 4.64
N GLY A 610 -22.89 34.47 5.12
CA GLY A 610 -24.23 35.04 5.24
C GLY A 610 -24.88 34.95 6.63
N SER A 611 -24.12 34.69 7.70
CA SER A 611 -24.62 34.73 9.09
C SER A 611 -23.58 35.28 10.05
#